data_AF-C5LP42-F1
#
_entry.id   AF-C5LP42-F1
#
_cell.length_a   1.000
_cell.length_b   1.000
_cell.length_c   1.000
_cell.angle_alpha   90.00
_cell.angle_beta   90.00
_cell.angle_gamma   90.00
#
_symmetry.space_group_name_H-M   'P 1'
#
loop_
_entity.id
_entity.type
_entity.pdbx_description
1 polymer ?
#
loop_
_entity_poly.entity_id
_entity_poly.type
_entity_poly.pdbx_seq_one_letter_code
_entity_poly.pdbx_strand_id
1 'polypeptide(L)'
;LQVVLGLNGWIWVGMKPKQSGHIQSINFTQTEKGFQEVDQASRQAIALLCACIEALGSSFSEVTIDSMLGVVDAARRRGLEGKDFLIPEVALECANEAREVAAGRKVVNDDDGDEKMAEAS
;
A
#
# COMPACT_ATOMS: atom_id res chain seq x y z
N LEU A 1 8.83 -1.37 -6.21
CA LEU A 1 8.12 -2.57 -5.72
C LEU A 1 6.90 -2.81 -6.58
N GLN A 2 6.41 -4.05 -6.63
CA GLN A 2 5.15 -4.44 -7.23
C GLN A 2 4.33 -5.19 -6.17
N VAL A 3 3.03 -4.89 -6.13
CA VAL A 3 2.06 -5.56 -5.26
C VAL A 3 1.00 -6.18 -6.16
N VAL A 4 0.62 -7.43 -5.86
CA VAL A 4 -0.48 -8.13 -6.51
C VAL A 4 -1.49 -8.50 -5.43
N LEU A 5 -2.68 -7.93 -5.52
CA LEU A 5 -3.81 -8.20 -4.62
C LEU A 5 -4.68 -9.30 -5.25
N GLY A 6 -4.59 -10.51 -4.74
CA GLY A 6 -5.47 -11.61 -5.13
C GLY A 6 -6.86 -11.41 -4.54
N LEU A 7 -7.90 -11.61 -5.34
CA LEU A 7 -9.30 -11.54 -4.88
C LEU A 7 -9.65 -12.57 -3.79
N ASN A 8 -8.78 -13.56 -3.59
CA ASN A 8 -8.88 -14.59 -2.55
C ASN A 8 -8.17 -14.20 -1.23
N GLY A 9 -7.74 -12.95 -1.07
CA GLY A 9 -7.04 -12.46 0.12
C GLY A 9 -5.53 -12.75 0.14
N TRP A 10 -4.99 -13.43 -0.86
CA TRP A 10 -3.55 -13.63 -0.99
C TRP A 10 -2.90 -12.38 -1.58
N ILE A 11 -1.87 -11.88 -0.92
CA ILE A 11 -1.13 -10.69 -1.36
C ILE A 11 0.30 -11.09 -1.66
N TRP A 12 0.78 -10.74 -2.86
CA TRP A 12 2.18 -10.90 -3.22
C TRP A 12 2.86 -9.54 -3.30
N VAL A 13 4.00 -9.41 -2.63
CA VAL A 13 4.86 -8.22 -2.66
C VAL A 13 6.22 -8.62 -3.17
N GLY A 14 6.74 -7.90 -4.16
CA GLY A 14 8.05 -8.20 -4.71
C GLY A 14 8.65 -7.09 -5.55
N MET A 15 9.79 -7.40 -6.15
CA MET A 15 10.45 -6.49 -7.08
C MET A 15 9.78 -6.55 -8.45
N LYS A 16 9.69 -5.39 -9.11
CA LYS A 16 9.27 -5.35 -10.50
C LYS A 16 10.32 -6.08 -11.35
N PRO A 17 9.93 -7.01 -12.24
CA PRO A 17 10.88 -7.68 -13.12
C PRO A 17 11.70 -6.66 -13.94
N LYS A 18 13.01 -6.91 -14.10
CA LYS A 18 13.91 -6.04 -14.89
C LYS A 18 13.61 -6.09 -16.40
N GLN A 19 12.82 -7.04 -16.88
CA GLN A 19 12.45 -7.12 -18.29
C GLN A 19 11.33 -6.12 -18.61
N SER A 20 11.71 -5.08 -19.36
CA SER A 20 10.83 -4.10 -19.95
C SER A 20 10.02 -4.72 -21.10
N GLY A 21 8.76 -4.98 -20.82
CA GLY A 21 7.74 -5.36 -21.79
C GLY A 21 6.42 -5.48 -21.05
N HIS A 22 5.30 -5.28 -21.72
CA HIS A 22 3.96 -5.55 -21.19
C HIS A 22 3.77 -7.06 -20.93
N ILE A 23 4.57 -7.65 -20.04
CA ILE A 23 4.44 -9.03 -19.61
C ILE A 23 3.27 -9.05 -18.65
N GLN A 24 2.12 -9.48 -19.17
CA GLN A 24 0.97 -9.88 -18.37
C GLN A 24 1.44 -10.96 -17.38
N SER A 25 1.02 -10.82 -16.12
CA SER A 25 1.45 -11.58 -14.94
C SER A 25 1.51 -13.11 -15.13
N ILE A 26 0.76 -13.63 -16.10
CA ILE A 26 0.61 -15.04 -16.47
C ILE A 26 1.90 -15.66 -17.05
N ASN A 27 2.74 -14.87 -17.75
CA ASN A 27 3.91 -15.43 -18.45
C ASN A 27 5.19 -15.55 -17.58
N PHE A 28 5.16 -15.05 -16.34
CA PHE A 28 6.33 -15.06 -15.46
C PHE A 28 6.57 -16.43 -14.79
N THR A 29 5.53 -17.26 -14.64
CA THR A 29 5.67 -18.61 -14.06
C THR A 29 6.30 -19.62 -15.01
N GLN A 30 6.33 -19.29 -16.32
CA GLN A 30 6.83 -20.14 -17.40
C GLN A 30 8.23 -19.78 -17.90
N THR A 31 8.79 -18.65 -17.45
CA THR A 31 10.15 -18.22 -17.80
C THR A 31 11.15 -18.79 -16.79
N GLU A 32 12.36 -19.14 -17.25
CA GLU A 32 13.43 -19.70 -16.41
C GLU A 32 13.62 -18.88 -15.13
N LYS A 33 13.42 -19.54 -13.98
CA LYS A 33 13.56 -18.96 -12.65
C LYS A 33 15.04 -18.74 -12.31
N GLY A 34 15.64 -17.70 -12.87
CA GLY A 34 16.88 -17.15 -12.33
C GLY A 34 16.57 -16.46 -11.00
N PHE A 35 17.09 -16.97 -9.89
CA PHE A 35 17.08 -16.23 -8.62
C PHE A 35 17.97 -14.99 -8.79
N GLN A 36 17.36 -13.82 -8.82
CA GLN A 36 18.10 -12.56 -8.77
C GLN A 36 18.39 -12.22 -7.31
N GLU A 37 19.63 -11.81 -7.04
CA GLU A 37 19.96 -11.23 -5.75
C GLU A 37 19.18 -9.91 -5.58
N VAL A 38 18.42 -9.85 -4.48
CA VAL A 38 17.70 -8.65 -4.07
C VAL A 38 18.57 -7.94 -3.03
N ASP A 39 18.87 -6.67 -3.27
CA ASP A 39 19.67 -5.84 -2.38
C ASP A 39 18.96 -5.60 -1.03
N GLN A 40 19.72 -5.21 -0.01
CA GLN A 40 19.22 -5.03 1.35
C GLN A 40 18.12 -3.95 1.43
N ALA A 41 18.27 -2.83 0.71
CA ALA A 41 17.29 -1.76 0.75
C ALA A 41 15.95 -2.20 0.15
N SER A 42 15.99 -2.95 -0.96
CA SER A 42 14.81 -3.57 -1.56
C SER A 42 14.13 -4.56 -0.60
N ARG A 43 14.90 -5.39 0.12
CA ARG A 43 14.35 -6.31 1.14
C ARG A 43 13.69 -5.58 2.29
N GLN A 44 14.31 -4.51 2.80
CA GLN A 44 13.74 -3.68 3.86
C GLN A 44 12.44 -3.00 3.41
N ALA A 45 12.40 -2.52 2.16
CA ALA A 45 11.19 -1.92 1.61
C ALA A 45 10.06 -2.94 1.44
N ILE A 46 10.36 -4.18 1.03
CA ILE A 46 9.39 -5.29 1.00
C ILE A 46 8.88 -5.58 2.41
N ALA A 47 9.79 -5.75 3.37
CA ALA A 47 9.45 -6.08 4.75
C ALA A 47 8.55 -5.01 5.39
N LEU A 48 8.88 -3.72 5.19
CA LEU A 48 8.06 -2.61 5.67
C LEU A 48 6.66 -2.64 5.05
N LEU A 49 6.55 -2.85 3.74
CA LEU A 49 5.26 -2.90 3.07
C LEU A 49 4.40 -4.08 3.55
N CYS A 50 5.00 -5.26 3.72
CA CYS A 50 4.31 -6.41 4.30
C CYS A 50 3.79 -6.12 5.72
N ALA A 51 4.61 -5.49 6.56
CA ALA A 51 4.20 -5.10 7.92
C ALA A 51 3.06 -4.07 7.91
N CYS A 52 3.08 -3.12 6.97
CA CYS A 52 1.99 -2.15 6.80
C CYS A 52 0.68 -2.82 6.37
N ILE A 53 0.75 -3.81 5.47
CA ILE A 53 -0.41 -4.61 5.04
C ILE A 53 -0.96 -5.43 6.21
N GLU A 54 -0.09 -6.04 7.00
CA GLU A 54 -0.46 -6.81 8.19
C GLU A 54 -1.14 -5.92 9.25
N ALA A 55 -0.66 -4.68 9.43
CA ALA A 55 -1.28 -3.71 10.32
C ALA A 55 -2.72 -3.35 9.88
N LEU A 56 -2.95 -3.18 8.57
CA LEU A 56 -4.28 -2.96 8.02
C LEU A 56 -5.18 -4.17 8.28
N GLY A 57 -4.71 -5.39 7.97
CA GLY A 57 -5.46 -6.62 8.20
C GLY A 57 -5.81 -6.82 9.68
N SER A 58 -4.86 -6.59 10.59
CA SER A 58 -5.04 -6.75 12.04
C SER A 58 -5.97 -5.70 12.65
N SER A 59 -6.07 -4.52 12.03
CA SER A 59 -6.99 -3.44 12.43
C SER A 59 -8.37 -3.50 11.74
N PHE A 60 -8.65 -4.60 11.02
CA PHE A 60 -9.86 -4.77 10.21
C PHE A 60 -10.08 -3.61 9.22
N SER A 61 -8.99 -3.01 8.73
CA SER A 61 -9.02 -1.98 7.71
C SER A 61 -9.05 -2.59 6.32
N GLU A 62 -9.70 -1.91 5.38
CA GLU A 62 -9.66 -2.30 3.97
C GLU A 62 -8.22 -2.21 3.44
N VAL A 63 -7.78 -3.25 2.71
CA VAL A 63 -6.46 -3.28 2.07
C VAL A 63 -6.59 -2.83 0.61
N THR A 64 -6.48 -1.53 0.42
CA THR A 64 -6.40 -0.85 -0.89
C THR A 64 -5.02 -0.27 -1.14
N ILE A 65 -4.71 0.11 -2.38
CA ILE A 65 -3.45 0.79 -2.70
C ILE A 65 -3.27 2.05 -1.84
N ASP A 66 -4.32 2.87 -1.71
CA ASP A 66 -4.26 4.12 -0.95
C ASP A 66 -4.05 3.89 0.55
N SER A 67 -4.72 2.88 1.11
CA SER A 67 -4.53 2.52 2.52
C SER A 67 -3.11 2.04 2.81
N MET A 68 -2.53 1.19 1.93
CA MET A 68 -1.15 0.71 2.07
C MET A 68 -0.16 1.87 2.01
N LEU A 69 -0.33 2.79 1.05
CA LEU A 69 0.52 3.98 0.94
C LEU A 69 0.38 4.89 2.15
N GLY A 70 -0.84 5.08 2.68
CA GLY A 70 -1.07 5.87 3.88
C GLY A 70 -0.31 5.34 5.11
N VAL A 71 -0.31 4.02 5.32
CA VAL A 71 0.42 3.40 6.44
C VAL A 71 1.93 3.49 6.21
N VAL A 72 2.41 3.30 4.98
CA VAL A 72 3.84 3.47 4.64
C VAL A 72 4.31 4.91 4.90
N ASP A 73 3.49 5.90 4.55
CA ASP A 73 3.83 7.31 4.77
C ASP A 73 3.82 7.67 6.26
N ALA A 74 2.87 7.13 7.03
CA ALA A 74 2.86 7.25 8.50
C ALA A 74 4.14 6.63 9.11
N ALA A 75 4.50 5.41 8.69
CA ALA A 75 5.72 4.74 9.14
C ALA A 75 6.98 5.55 8.82
N ARG A 76 7.09 6.05 7.58
CA ARG A 76 8.25 6.85 7.14
C ARG A 76 8.40 8.16 7.90
N ARG A 77 7.31 8.88 8.16
CA ARG A 77 7.35 10.12 8.95
C ARG A 77 7.86 9.89 10.38
N ARG A 78 7.60 8.70 10.92
CA ARG A 78 8.05 8.28 12.25
C ARG A 78 9.43 7.60 12.24
N GLY A 79 10.04 7.40 11.08
CA GLY A 79 11.32 6.71 10.94
C GLY A 79 11.26 5.22 11.26
N LEU A 80 10.08 4.59 11.11
CA LEU A 80 9.85 3.19 11.45
C LEU A 80 10.31 2.25 10.34
N GLU A 81 10.83 1.10 10.76
CA GLU A 81 11.19 -0.04 9.93
C GLU A 81 10.16 -1.17 10.11
N GLY A 82 10.19 -2.18 9.24
CA GLY A 82 9.23 -3.29 9.30
C GLY A 82 9.25 -4.07 10.63
N LYS A 83 10.37 -4.07 11.36
CA LYS A 83 10.47 -4.74 12.67
C LYS A 83 9.69 -4.02 13.78
N ASP A 84 9.46 -2.72 13.64
CA ASP A 84 8.80 -1.93 14.69
C ASP A 84 7.29 -2.24 14.75
N PHE A 85 6.73 -2.75 13.65
CA PHE A 85 5.35 -3.24 13.56
C PHE A 85 5.11 -4.56 14.30
N LEU A 86 6.16 -5.20 14.85
CA LEU A 86 6.00 -6.31 15.79
C LEU A 86 5.39 -5.85 17.11
N ILE A 87 5.42 -4.54 17.38
CA ILE A 87 4.75 -3.91 18.51
C ILE A 87 3.31 -3.59 18.07
N PRO A 88 2.28 -4.24 18.65
CA PRO A 88 0.89 -4.07 18.20
C PRO A 88 0.39 -2.63 18.21
N GLU A 89 0.84 -1.83 19.18
CA GLU A 89 0.49 -0.42 19.32
C GLU A 89 0.99 0.39 18.12
N VAL A 90 2.23 0.13 17.68
CA VAL A 90 2.83 0.81 16.51
C VAL A 90 2.04 0.49 15.24
N ALA A 91 1.66 -0.77 15.06
CA ALA A 91 0.86 -1.21 13.92
C ALA A 91 -0.52 -0.53 13.91
N LEU A 92 -1.20 -0.52 15.06
CA LEU A 92 -2.53 0.06 15.20
C LEU A 92 -2.52 1.58 14.98
N GLU A 93 -1.54 2.29 15.54
CA GLU A 93 -1.41 3.73 15.36
C GLU A 93 -1.18 4.13 13.91
N CYS A 94 -0.28 3.43 13.20
CA CYS A 94 -0.02 3.71 11.78
C CYS A 94 -1.26 3.44 10.92
N ALA A 95 -2.01 2.37 11.23
CA ALA A 95 -3.25 2.04 10.52
C ALA A 95 -4.36 3.08 10.76
N ASN A 96 -4.53 3.54 12.00
CA ASN A 96 -5.52 4.57 12.33
C ASN A 96 -5.18 5.91 11.70
N GLU A 97 -3.92 6.33 11.73
CA GLU A 97 -3.47 7.57 11.08
C GLU A 97 -3.74 7.54 9.56
N ALA A 98 -3.45 6.42 8.90
CA ALA A 98 -3.78 6.26 7.48
C ALA A 98 -5.28 6.41 7.20
N ARG A 99 -6.12 5.88 8.09
CA ARG A 99 -7.59 5.97 8.01
C ARG A 99 -8.07 7.41 8.20
N GLU A 100 -7.54 8.14 9.18
CA GLU A 100 -7.88 9.54 9.43
C GLU A 100 -7.54 10.43 8.24
N VAL A 101 -6.36 10.22 7.63
CA VAL A 101 -5.96 10.95 6.41
C VAL A 101 -6.85 10.60 5.22
N ALA A 102 -7.30 9.35 5.09
CA ALA A 102 -8.25 8.95 4.06
C ALA A 102 -9.64 9.58 4.29
N ALA A 103 -10.10 9.65 5.53
CA ALA A 103 -11.36 10.28 5.90
C ALA A 103 -11.32 11.80 5.65
N GLY A 104 -10.23 12.47 6.03
CA GLY A 104 -10.04 13.91 5.79
C GLY A 104 -9.99 14.27 4.30
N ARG A 105 -9.42 13.39 3.45
CA ARG A 105 -9.48 13.54 1.98
C ARG A 105 -10.89 13.40 1.40
N LYS A 106 -11.76 12.63 2.06
CA LYS A 106 -13.13 12.41 1.61
C LYS A 106 -14.00 13.65 1.87
N VAL A 107 -13.84 14.28 3.03
CA VAL A 107 -14.58 15.50 3.40
C VAL A 107 -14.29 16.66 2.44
N VAL A 108 -13.05 16.81 1.96
CA VAL A 108 -12.69 17.91 1.03
C VAL A 108 -13.28 17.71 -0.38
N ASN A 109 -13.45 16.47 -0.83
CA ASN A 109 -13.95 16.19 -2.18
C ASN A 109 -15.49 16.14 -2.28
N ASP A 110 -16.19 16.00 -1.15
CA ASP A 110 -17.66 15.98 -1.13
C ASP A 110 -18.28 17.41 -1.12
N ASP A 111 -17.48 18.46 -0.92
CA ASP A 111 -17.92 19.88 -0.93
C ASP A 111 -17.88 20.55 -2.31
N ASP A 112 -17.31 19.92 -3.36
CA ASP A 112 -17.24 20.47 -4.72
C ASP A 112 -18.49 20.16 -5.58
N GLY A 113 -19.56 19.66 -4.95
CA GLY A 113 -20.74 19.11 -5.63
C GLY A 113 -21.92 20.05 -5.85
N ASP A 114 -21.88 21.31 -5.42
CA ASP A 114 -23.08 22.17 -5.41
C ASP A 114 -22.78 23.64 -5.76
N GLU A 115 -22.20 23.90 -6.93
CA GLU A 115 -22.23 25.27 -7.48
C GLU A 115 -22.11 25.28 -9.02
N LYS A 116 -23.28 25.37 -9.69
CA LYS A 116 -23.58 25.98 -11.02
C LYS A 116 -24.86 25.31 -11.55
N MET A 117 -25.99 25.97 -11.83
CA MET A 117 -26.32 27.38 -12.00
C MET A 117 -27.78 27.58 -11.62
N ALA A 118 -28.04 28.42 -10.62
CA ALA A 118 -29.26 29.21 -10.58
C ALA A 118 -28.92 30.58 -11.17
N GLU A 119 -29.71 30.97 -12.17
CA GLU A 119 -29.93 32.33 -12.68
C GLU A 119 -28.79 33.06 -13.40
N ALA A 120 -28.99 33.27 -14.71
CA ALA A 120 -28.92 34.62 -15.28
C ALA A 120 -29.72 34.70 -16.61
N SER A 121 -30.81 35.46 -16.55
CA SER A 121 -31.53 36.19 -17.62
C SER A 121 -32.39 35.42 -18.62
#